data_AF-A0A1V2GHS4-F1
#
_entry.id   AF-A0A1V2GHS4-F1
#
_cell.length_a   1.000
_cell.length_b   1.000
_cell.length_c   1.000
_cell.angle_alpha   90.00
_cell.angle_beta   90.00
_cell.angle_gamma   90.00
#
_symmetry.space_group_name_H-M   'P 1'
#
loop_
_entity.id
_entity.type
_entity.pdbx_description
1 polymer ?
#
loop_
_entity_poly.entity_id
_entity_poly.type
_entity_poly.pdbx_seq_one_letter_code
_entity_poly.pdbx_strand_id
1 'polypeptide(L)'
;MFFKIVRNFKAKIGPFLLTLFLAPGYVHANTWEINVTRKDSNLYQITGKDSFVNTKYCYVYAYSEDAYLRVDGYDKKIIFTDSKDSCDVDNVFSMVNIDSGKYEVEVSKKEDNWYEVYGTDNMIKTSMCLSLALNEKAILSMDGYSAGELIFDDGDSCNVEGVYSPVRL
;
A
#
# COMPACT_ATOMS: atom_id res chain seq x y z
N MET A 1 3.12 -55.74 49.78
CA MET A 1 4.28 -55.25 50.58
C MET A 1 5.37 -54.90 49.57
N PHE A 2 5.45 -53.63 49.16
CA PHE A 2 6.33 -53.19 48.08
C PHE A 2 7.71 -52.82 48.60
N PHE A 3 8.73 -53.23 47.84
CA PHE A 3 10.15 -53.08 48.10
C PHE A 3 10.61 -51.62 48.11
N LYS A 4 11.55 -51.35 49.03
CA LYS A 4 12.38 -50.15 49.16
C LYS A 4 13.45 -50.17 48.06
N ILE A 5 13.60 -49.11 47.26
CA ILE A 5 14.89 -48.76 46.64
C ILE A 5 15.08 -47.24 46.72
N VAL A 6 16.06 -46.84 47.53
CA VAL A 6 16.61 -45.48 47.64
C VAL A 6 17.69 -45.35 46.57
N ARG A 7 17.63 -44.31 45.73
CA ARG A 7 18.73 -43.93 44.84
C ARG A 7 19.08 -42.46 45.05
N ASN A 8 20.20 -42.25 45.74
CA ASN A 8 20.94 -41.00 45.77
C ASN A 8 21.49 -40.72 44.36
N PHE A 9 21.05 -39.64 43.72
CA PHE A 9 21.72 -39.09 42.54
C PHE A 9 22.38 -37.77 42.91
N LYS A 10 23.71 -37.80 43.02
CA LYS A 10 24.55 -36.59 43.04
C LYS A 10 24.43 -35.90 41.69
N ALA A 11 23.82 -34.72 41.65
CA ALA A 11 23.82 -33.87 40.47
C ALA A 11 25.22 -33.26 40.28
N LYS A 12 25.95 -33.71 39.26
CA LYS A 12 27.12 -33.00 38.73
C LYS A 12 26.62 -31.96 37.73
N ILE A 13 26.66 -30.69 38.12
CA ILE A 13 26.41 -29.55 37.24
C ILE A 13 27.67 -29.37 36.39
N GLY A 14 27.63 -29.89 35.15
CA GLY A 14 28.59 -29.56 34.11
C GLY A 14 28.12 -28.32 33.34
N PRO A 15 29.03 -27.50 32.77
CA PRO A 15 28.65 -26.31 32.03
C PRO A 15 27.98 -26.74 30.72
N PHE A 16 26.66 -26.64 30.67
CA PHE A 16 25.87 -26.83 29.46
C PHE A 16 26.05 -25.58 28.60
N LEU A 17 26.98 -25.64 27.64
CA LEU A 17 27.20 -24.62 26.63
C LEU A 17 25.92 -24.52 25.78
N LEU A 18 25.06 -23.55 26.09
CA LEU A 18 23.84 -23.25 25.34
C LEU A 18 24.23 -22.57 24.02
N THR A 19 24.55 -23.36 23.01
CA THR A 19 24.75 -22.88 21.64
C THR A 19 23.42 -22.35 21.11
N LEU A 20 23.27 -21.02 21.11
CA LEU A 20 22.14 -20.31 20.52
C LEU A 20 22.21 -20.49 19.00
N PHE A 21 21.49 -21.49 18.47
CA PHE A 21 21.29 -21.66 17.03
C PHE A 21 20.41 -20.52 16.52
N LEU A 22 21.05 -19.44 16.04
CA LEU A 22 20.41 -18.44 15.20
C LEU A 22 20.12 -19.09 13.84
N ALA A 23 18.97 -19.75 13.72
CA ALA A 23 18.49 -20.16 12.40
C ALA A 23 18.22 -18.89 11.58
N PRO A 24 18.82 -18.73 10.39
CA PRO A 24 18.50 -17.61 9.53
C PRO A 24 17.00 -17.69 9.18
N GLY A 25 16.24 -16.66 9.55
CA GLY A 25 14.88 -16.50 9.07
C GLY A 25 14.93 -16.25 7.58
N TYR A 26 14.39 -17.18 6.79
CA TYR A 26 14.19 -16.95 5.36
C TYR A 26 13.15 -15.84 5.20
N VAL A 27 13.60 -14.63 4.86
CA VAL A 27 12.70 -13.59 4.37
C VAL A 27 12.36 -13.96 2.93
N HIS A 28 11.09 -14.32 2.70
CA HIS A 28 10.64 -14.71 1.38
C HIS A 28 10.39 -13.44 0.56
N ALA A 29 11.14 -13.25 -0.51
CA ALA A 29 10.81 -12.23 -1.49
C ALA A 29 9.59 -12.73 -2.30
N ASN A 30 8.58 -11.87 -2.42
CA ASN A 30 7.41 -12.12 -3.25
C ASN A 30 7.53 -11.30 -4.54
N THR A 31 7.18 -11.91 -5.67
CA THR A 31 7.20 -11.27 -6.99
C THR A 31 5.88 -11.58 -7.70
N TRP A 32 5.24 -10.55 -8.24
CA TRP A 32 4.03 -10.67 -9.04
C TRP A 32 4.25 -10.06 -10.42
N GLU A 33 3.74 -10.74 -11.44
CA GLU A 33 3.63 -10.19 -12.80
C GLU A 33 2.37 -9.33 -12.88
N ILE A 34 2.53 -8.10 -13.34
CA ILE A 34 1.45 -7.13 -13.54
C ILE A 34 1.63 -6.46 -14.90
N ASN A 35 0.53 -5.98 -15.48
CA ASN A 35 0.56 -5.12 -16.66
C ASN A 35 0.13 -3.72 -16.22
N VAL A 36 0.88 -2.68 -16.61
CA VAL A 36 0.68 -1.32 -16.11
C VAL A 36 0.64 -0.26 -17.20
N THR A 37 -0.13 0.80 -16.94
CA THR A 37 -0.13 2.03 -17.73
C THR A 37 0.10 3.22 -16.83
N ARG A 38 1.06 4.07 -17.18
CA ARG A 38 1.32 5.32 -16.46
C ARG A 38 0.11 6.27 -16.57
N LYS A 39 -0.29 6.84 -15.44
CA LYS A 39 -1.39 7.82 -15.33
C LYS A 39 -0.91 9.18 -14.86
N ASP A 40 0.13 9.21 -14.05
CA ASP A 40 0.79 10.46 -13.66
C ASP A 40 2.28 10.20 -13.39
N SER A 41 2.98 11.22 -12.89
CA SER A 41 4.40 11.27 -12.59
C SER A 41 4.86 9.98 -11.94
N ASN A 42 4.25 9.63 -10.80
CA ASN A 42 4.61 8.45 -10.04
C ASN A 42 3.53 7.37 -9.99
N LEU A 43 2.44 7.53 -10.75
CA LEU A 43 1.25 6.71 -10.61
C LEU A 43 1.03 5.83 -11.84
N TYR A 44 0.91 4.52 -11.61
CA TYR A 44 0.74 3.50 -12.64
C TYR A 44 -0.52 2.68 -12.34
N GLN A 45 -1.48 2.68 -13.26
CA GLN A 45 -2.66 1.83 -13.14
C GLN A 45 -2.32 0.38 -13.51
N ILE A 46 -2.78 -0.58 -12.72
CA ILE A 46 -2.70 -2.01 -13.07
C ILE A 46 -3.86 -2.34 -14.02
N THR A 47 -3.55 -2.81 -15.22
CA THR A 47 -4.53 -3.12 -16.26
C THR A 47 -5.56 -4.15 -15.78
N GLY A 48 -6.84 -3.86 -16.04
CA GLY A 48 -7.96 -4.73 -15.68
C GLY A 48 -8.33 -4.75 -14.19
N LYS A 49 -7.75 -3.84 -13.38
CA LYS A 49 -8.04 -3.74 -11.94
C LYS A 49 -8.24 -2.28 -11.52
N ASP A 50 -9.03 -2.07 -10.48
CA ASP A 50 -9.12 -0.80 -9.76
C ASP A 50 -7.98 -0.69 -8.74
N SER A 51 -6.75 -0.78 -9.24
CA SER A 51 -5.54 -0.77 -8.43
C SER A 51 -4.42 0.00 -9.09
N PHE A 52 -3.60 0.65 -8.27
CA PHE A 52 -2.54 1.53 -8.73
C PHE A 52 -1.25 1.26 -7.96
N VAL A 53 -0.13 1.36 -8.66
CA VAL A 53 1.20 1.40 -8.06
C VAL A 53 1.63 2.86 -8.00
N ASN A 54 1.90 3.35 -6.79
CA ASN A 54 2.52 4.66 -6.58
C ASN A 54 4.01 4.47 -6.26
N THR A 55 4.85 5.18 -7.01
CA THR A 55 6.30 5.06 -7.00
C THR A 55 6.97 6.28 -6.36
N LYS A 56 8.27 6.19 -6.11
CA LYS A 56 9.09 7.31 -5.65
C LYS A 56 9.94 7.82 -6.81
N TYR A 57 9.62 9.01 -7.31
CA TYR A 57 10.39 9.73 -8.33
C TYR A 57 10.67 8.88 -9.59
N CYS A 58 9.64 8.23 -10.13
CA CYS A 58 9.77 7.36 -11.30
C CYS A 58 9.47 8.12 -12.60
N TYR A 59 10.31 7.94 -13.62
CA TYR A 59 10.17 8.64 -14.91
C TYR A 59 9.91 7.70 -16.09
N VAL A 60 9.69 6.40 -15.82
CA VAL A 60 9.49 5.39 -16.87
C VAL A 60 8.11 5.58 -17.49
N TYR A 61 8.06 5.76 -18.80
CA TYR A 61 6.81 5.95 -19.55
C TYR A 61 6.25 4.62 -20.06
N ALA A 62 5.54 3.91 -19.18
CA ALA A 62 4.93 2.61 -19.47
C ALA A 62 3.49 2.76 -20.00
N TYR A 63 3.15 2.03 -21.07
CA TYR A 63 1.78 1.97 -21.61
C TYR A 63 1.41 0.54 -21.98
N SER A 64 0.45 -0.04 -21.24
CA SER A 64 0.12 -1.47 -21.30
C SER A 64 1.35 -2.38 -21.26
N GLU A 65 2.35 -1.99 -20.46
CA GLU A 65 3.65 -2.68 -20.37
C GLU A 65 3.61 -3.72 -19.26
N ASP A 66 4.23 -4.87 -19.48
CA ASP A 66 4.43 -5.87 -18.44
C ASP A 66 5.50 -5.41 -17.44
N ALA A 67 5.32 -5.75 -16.17
CA ALA A 67 6.22 -5.39 -15.11
C ALA A 67 6.20 -6.43 -13.99
N TYR A 68 7.29 -6.47 -13.23
CA TYR A 68 7.38 -7.25 -12.01
C TYR A 68 7.25 -6.31 -10.81
N LEU A 69 6.24 -6.54 -9.98
CA LEU A 69 6.15 -5.96 -8.65
C LEU A 69 6.85 -6.91 -7.68
N ARG A 70 7.94 -6.45 -7.06
CA ARG A 70 8.74 -7.22 -6.13
C ARG A 70 8.70 -6.59 -4.74
N VAL A 71 8.49 -7.44 -3.74
CA VAL A 71 8.49 -7.06 -2.32
C VAL A 71 9.49 -7.93 -1.58
N ASP A 72 10.43 -7.29 -0.89
CA ASP A 72 11.49 -7.92 -0.11
C ASP A 72 11.61 -7.21 1.24
N GLY A 73 10.94 -7.75 2.26
CA GLY A 73 10.77 -7.06 3.54
C GLY A 73 10.01 -5.74 3.38
N TYR A 74 10.65 -4.62 3.71
CA TYR A 74 10.08 -3.27 3.55
C TYR A 74 10.37 -2.65 2.18
N ASP A 75 11.25 -3.26 1.39
CA ASP A 75 11.64 -2.76 0.08
C ASP A 75 10.64 -3.25 -0.97
N LYS A 76 10.04 -2.29 -1.69
CA LYS A 76 9.08 -2.56 -2.76
C LYS A 76 9.61 -1.92 -4.04
N LYS A 77 9.64 -2.67 -5.13
CA LYS A 77 10.10 -2.18 -6.44
C LYS A 77 9.16 -2.63 -7.55
N ILE A 78 9.00 -1.78 -8.55
CA ILE A 78 8.43 -2.14 -9.85
C ILE A 78 9.57 -2.19 -10.86
N ILE A 79 9.62 -3.24 -11.67
CA ILE A 79 10.65 -3.48 -12.68
C ILE A 79 9.96 -3.63 -14.03
N PHE A 80 10.23 -2.71 -14.95
CA PHE A 80 9.57 -2.60 -16.25
C PHE A 80 10.22 -3.53 -17.27
N THR A 81 9.44 -4.29 -18.05
CA THR A 81 10.02 -5.33 -18.93
C THR A 81 10.69 -4.77 -20.16
N ASP A 82 10.26 -3.64 -20.70
CA ASP A 82 10.76 -3.15 -21.99
C ASP A 82 12.06 -2.38 -21.77
N SER A 83 12.03 -1.41 -20.85
CA SER A 83 13.19 -0.58 -20.49
C SER A 83 14.22 -1.30 -19.61
N LYS A 84 13.78 -2.31 -18.83
CA LYS A 84 14.54 -2.93 -17.72
C LYS A 84 14.85 -1.98 -16.56
N ASP A 85 14.27 -0.78 -16.58
CA ASP A 85 14.39 0.16 -15.47
C ASP A 85 13.57 -0.32 -14.27
N SER A 86 13.94 0.15 -13.08
CA SER A 86 13.23 -0.15 -11.85
C SER A 86 13.03 1.10 -11.01
N CYS A 87 11.88 1.20 -10.37
CA CYS A 87 11.54 2.29 -9.47
C CYS A 87 11.14 1.75 -8.09
N ASP A 88 11.48 2.49 -7.04
CA ASP A 88 10.99 2.20 -5.70
C ASP A 88 9.49 2.49 -5.63
N VAL A 89 8.76 1.61 -4.97
CA VAL A 89 7.31 1.69 -4.80
C VAL A 89 7.03 2.24 -3.41
N ASP A 90 6.31 3.35 -3.33
CA ASP A 90 5.82 3.87 -2.06
C ASP A 90 4.66 3.04 -1.55
N ASN A 91 3.61 2.89 -2.35
CA ASN A 91 2.42 2.14 -1.99
C ASN A 91 1.76 1.48 -3.21
N VAL A 92 1.03 0.41 -2.96
CA VAL A 92 0.10 -0.17 -3.94
C VAL A 92 -1.29 0.02 -3.38
N PHE A 93 -2.16 0.63 -4.17
CA PHE A 93 -3.50 1.02 -3.78
C PHE A 93 -4.53 0.11 -4.43
N SER A 94 -5.60 -0.20 -3.68
CA SER A 94 -6.80 -0.84 -4.21
C SER A 94 -8.01 0.00 -3.83
N MET A 95 -9.00 0.06 -4.73
CA MET A 95 -10.28 0.69 -4.41
C MET A 95 -10.93 -0.03 -3.23
N VAL A 96 -11.54 0.74 -2.33
CA VAL A 96 -12.32 0.26 -1.19
C VAL A 96 -13.76 0.71 -1.30
N ASN A 97 -14.67 -0.12 -0.77
CA ASN A 97 -16.08 0.24 -0.68
C ASN A 97 -16.30 1.14 0.53
N ILE A 98 -16.87 2.32 0.28
CA ILE A 98 -17.28 3.26 1.32
C ILE A 98 -18.81 3.26 1.36
N ASP A 99 -19.36 3.12 2.56
CA ASP A 99 -20.81 3.21 2.76
C ASP A 99 -21.32 4.58 2.29
N SER A 100 -22.59 4.64 1.90
CA SER A 100 -23.18 5.92 1.52
C SER A 100 -23.28 6.84 2.74
N GLY A 101 -22.96 8.11 2.54
CA GLY A 101 -22.90 9.07 3.64
C GLY A 101 -22.05 10.30 3.34
N LYS A 102 -21.95 11.17 4.34
CA LYS A 102 -21.10 12.37 4.30
C LYS A 102 -20.01 12.23 5.36
N TYR A 103 -18.78 12.47 4.97
CA TYR A 103 -17.59 12.35 5.80
C TYR A 103 -16.83 13.67 5.77
N GLU A 104 -16.58 14.22 6.95
CA GLU A 104 -15.63 15.33 7.07
C GLU A 104 -14.21 14.77 6.88
N VAL A 105 -13.48 15.35 5.93
CA VAL A 105 -12.11 14.98 5.60
C VAL A 105 -11.24 16.22 5.53
N GLU A 106 -9.94 16.03 5.70
CA GLU A 106 -8.94 17.05 5.42
C GLU A 106 -8.03 16.48 4.34
N VAL A 107 -7.84 17.21 3.24
CA VAL A 107 -7.24 16.67 2.02
C VAL A 107 -6.10 17.52 1.47
N SER A 108 -5.14 16.85 0.83
CA SER A 108 -4.05 17.48 0.10
C SER A 108 -3.88 16.86 -1.28
N LYS A 109 -3.78 17.67 -2.34
CA LYS A 109 -3.48 17.16 -3.68
C LYS A 109 -2.05 16.57 -3.74
N LYS A 110 -1.92 15.37 -4.30
CA LYS A 110 -0.63 14.68 -4.48
C LYS A 110 -0.23 14.49 -5.94
N GLU A 111 -1.19 14.08 -6.76
CA GLU A 111 -1.05 13.90 -8.21
C GLU A 111 -2.31 14.49 -8.86
N ASP A 112 -2.37 14.55 -10.19
CA ASP A 112 -3.55 15.03 -10.89
C ASP A 112 -4.77 14.17 -10.54
N ASN A 113 -5.82 14.81 -10.01
CA ASN A 113 -7.02 14.15 -9.51
C ASN A 113 -6.83 13.20 -8.32
N TRP A 114 -5.70 13.21 -7.63
CA TRP A 114 -5.46 12.35 -6.45
C TRP A 114 -5.22 13.19 -5.21
N TYR A 115 -6.07 13.00 -4.21
CA TYR A 115 -6.05 13.71 -2.94
C TYR A 115 -5.79 12.75 -1.80
N GLU A 116 -4.73 12.99 -1.03
CA GLU A 116 -4.48 12.27 0.21
C GLU A 116 -5.43 12.76 1.29
N VAL A 117 -5.98 11.84 2.08
CA VAL A 117 -6.75 12.17 3.29
C VAL A 117 -5.81 12.23 4.48
N TYR A 118 -5.68 13.41 5.07
CA TYR A 118 -4.78 13.68 6.20
C TYR A 118 -5.03 12.76 7.39
N GLY A 119 -3.95 12.32 8.04
CA GLY A 119 -4.01 11.38 9.16
C GLY A 119 -4.29 9.92 8.74
N THR A 120 -4.36 9.66 7.43
CA THR A 120 -4.52 8.31 6.87
C THR A 120 -3.56 8.11 5.69
N ASP A 121 -3.47 6.87 5.21
CA ASP A 121 -2.78 6.55 3.96
C ASP A 121 -3.76 6.42 2.77
N ASN A 122 -5.00 6.90 2.92
CA ASN A 122 -6.04 6.75 1.90
C ASN A 122 -5.99 7.88 0.88
N MET A 123 -6.36 7.55 -0.35
CA MET A 123 -6.45 8.48 -1.46
C MET A 123 -7.88 8.58 -1.96
N ILE A 124 -8.32 9.79 -2.29
CA ILE A 124 -9.55 10.06 -3.03
C ILE A 124 -9.14 10.37 -4.47
N LYS A 125 -9.67 9.60 -5.42
CA LYS A 125 -9.51 9.86 -6.84
C LYS A 125 -10.72 10.62 -7.35
N THR A 126 -10.49 11.74 -8.02
CA THR A 126 -11.53 12.56 -8.63
C THR A 126 -11.49 12.48 -10.16
N SER A 127 -12.41 13.16 -10.83
CA SER A 127 -12.33 13.41 -12.27
C SER A 127 -12.27 14.90 -12.58
N MET A 128 -11.31 15.30 -13.42
CA MET A 128 -11.14 16.68 -13.93
C MET A 128 -11.18 17.79 -12.84
N CYS A 129 -10.67 17.49 -11.65
CA CYS A 129 -10.69 18.36 -10.49
C CYS A 129 -9.50 19.31 -10.49
N LEU A 130 -9.79 20.61 -10.51
CA LEU A 130 -8.78 21.66 -10.59
C LEU A 130 -8.32 22.20 -9.23
N SER A 131 -8.96 21.78 -8.13
CA SER A 131 -8.56 22.17 -6.78
C SER A 131 -7.07 21.85 -6.54
N LEU A 132 -6.39 22.75 -5.81
CA LEU A 132 -5.00 22.61 -5.39
C LEU A 132 -4.89 22.46 -3.87
N ALA A 133 -5.93 21.89 -3.24
CA ALA A 133 -6.08 21.73 -1.80
C ALA A 133 -4.78 21.31 -1.11
N LEU A 134 -4.49 21.99 0.01
CA LEU A 134 -3.34 21.72 0.88
C LEU A 134 -3.80 21.74 2.34
N ASN A 135 -3.98 20.55 2.91
CA ASN A 135 -4.57 20.35 4.25
C ASN A 135 -5.88 21.13 4.40
N GLU A 136 -6.72 21.04 3.38
CA GLU A 136 -7.97 21.76 3.30
C GLU A 136 -9.10 20.87 3.80
N LYS A 137 -10.02 21.43 4.59
CA LYS A 137 -11.22 20.70 5.00
C LYS A 137 -12.16 20.58 3.83
N ALA A 138 -12.80 19.42 3.74
CA ALA A 138 -13.77 19.10 2.71
C ALA A 138 -14.80 18.10 3.25
N ILE A 139 -15.90 17.99 2.53
CA ILE A 139 -16.91 16.95 2.73
C ILE A 139 -16.79 15.96 1.59
N LEU A 140 -16.48 14.71 1.92
CA LEU A 140 -16.62 13.59 1.01
C LEU A 140 -18.07 13.07 1.12
N SER A 141 -18.87 13.27 0.08
CA SER A 141 -20.23 12.76 -0.03
C SER A 141 -20.23 11.54 -0.95
N MET A 142 -20.57 10.37 -0.43
CA MET A 142 -20.62 9.11 -1.18
C MET A 142 -22.06 8.65 -1.38
N ASP A 143 -22.40 8.34 -2.63
CA ASP A 143 -23.71 7.77 -3.00
C ASP A 143 -23.68 6.23 -3.07
N GLY A 144 -22.51 5.63 -2.86
CA GLY A 144 -22.25 4.18 -2.89
C GLY A 144 -20.84 3.86 -3.36
N TYR A 145 -20.65 2.64 -3.87
CA TYR A 145 -19.35 1.99 -4.11
C TYR A 145 -18.24 2.88 -4.72
N SER A 146 -18.50 3.63 -5.80
CA SER A 146 -17.46 4.37 -6.53
C SER A 146 -17.88 5.74 -7.03
N ALA A 147 -19.02 6.27 -6.55
CA ALA A 147 -19.57 7.53 -7.02
C ALA A 147 -19.83 8.45 -5.83
N GLY A 148 -19.39 9.70 -5.97
CA GLY A 148 -19.58 10.71 -4.95
C GLY A 148 -19.06 12.07 -5.39
N GLU A 149 -19.00 12.99 -4.44
CA GLU A 149 -18.47 14.34 -4.60
C GLU A 149 -17.53 14.67 -3.45
N LEU A 150 -16.42 15.31 -3.75
CA LEU A 150 -15.54 15.96 -2.80
C LEU A 150 -15.83 17.45 -2.85
N ILE A 151 -16.34 18.01 -1.76
CA ILE A 151 -16.82 19.38 -1.67
C ILE A 151 -15.89 20.17 -0.75
N PHE A 152 -15.20 21.18 -1.29
CA PHE A 152 -14.25 22.02 -0.57
C PHE A 152 -14.96 23.15 0.19
N ASP A 153 -14.26 23.76 1.15
CA ASP A 153 -14.81 24.79 2.03
C ASP A 153 -15.22 26.08 1.27
N ASP A 154 -14.59 26.35 0.13
CA ASP A 154 -14.93 27.48 -0.75
C ASP A 154 -16.18 27.24 -1.61
N GLY A 155 -16.75 26.04 -1.56
CA GLY A 155 -17.93 25.62 -2.30
C GLY A 155 -17.63 24.94 -3.63
N ASP A 156 -16.36 24.87 -4.06
CA ASP A 156 -15.98 24.07 -5.21
C ASP A 156 -16.19 22.58 -4.93
N SER A 157 -16.52 21.82 -5.96
CA SER A 157 -16.73 20.37 -5.81
C SER A 157 -16.21 19.59 -7.01
N CYS A 158 -15.82 18.37 -6.73
CA CYS A 158 -15.25 17.46 -7.71
C CYS A 158 -15.92 16.09 -7.63
N ASN A 159 -16.28 15.54 -8.79
CA ASN A 159 -16.76 14.17 -8.87
C ASN A 159 -15.67 13.20 -8.40
N VAL A 160 -16.05 12.27 -7.54
CA VAL A 160 -15.22 11.21 -7.00
C VAL A 160 -15.42 9.94 -7.83
N GLU A 161 -14.31 9.36 -8.28
CA GLU A 161 -14.27 8.07 -8.99
C GLU A 161 -14.02 6.89 -8.04
N GLY A 162 -13.52 7.16 -6.83
CA GLY A 162 -13.36 6.16 -5.80
C GLY A 162 -12.41 6.56 -4.68
N VAL A 163 -12.44 5.77 -3.61
CA VAL A 163 -11.52 5.86 -2.48
C VAL A 163 -10.60 4.64 -2.52
N TYR A 164 -9.32 4.87 -2.27
CA TYR A 164 -8.26 3.88 -2.42
C TYR A 164 -7.45 3.77 -1.14
N SER A 165 -7.16 2.54 -0.72
CA SER A 165 -6.36 2.25 0.47
C SER A 165 -5.12 1.42 0.11
N PRO A 166 -4.03 1.54 0.88
CA PRO A 166 -2.84 0.72 0.66
C PRO A 166 -3.15 -0.77 0.86
N VAL A 167 -2.61 -1.59 -0.03
CA VAL A 167 -2.66 -3.05 0.02
C VAL A 167 -1.45 -3.56 0.80
N ARG A 168 -1.68 -4.56 1.64
CA ARG A 168 -0.61 -5.35 2.27
C ARG A 168 -0.20 -6.47 1.31
N LEU A 169 1.04 -6.43 0.85
CA LEU A 169 1.65 -7.37 -0.10
C LEU A 169 2.59 -8.34 0.63
#